data_AF-A0A527ZRW8-F1
#
_entry.id   AF-A0A527ZRW8-F1
#
_cell.length_a   1.000
_cell.length_b   1.000
_cell.length_c   1.000
_cell.angle_alpha   90.00
_cell.angle_beta   90.00
_cell.angle_gamma   90.00
#
_symmetry.space_group_name_H-M   'P 1'
#
loop_
_entity.id
_entity.type
_entity.pdbx_description
1 polymer ?
#
loop_
_entity_poly.entity_id
_entity_poly.type
_entity_poly.pdbx_seq_one_letter_code
_entity_poly.pdbx_strand_id
1 'polypeptide(L)'
;FEIELANNLCARMKVECTFIAQDWDGLIPSLTVGKFDVIMAGMFITPKRLEVMDFTQPYAVDPGGFAVAKDSEFGKLGLSTEKFDMGDEAASRAAIERLKPLLKDKVVGVQAATTMLEFLKKYFADTVEIREYKTTEQHDLDLAAGRIDALFAQQTALAATLAKPEFSDFTLAGPGFVGGLFGFGTGAGLRKEDAKLKEMLNAAIDGAIADGTIKRLSEKWLKADVTPVK
;
A
#
# COMPACT_ATOMS: atom_id res chain seq x y z
N PHE A 1 -1.93 7.75 -10.05
CA PHE A 1 -2.72 8.39 -8.97
C PHE A 1 -1.92 9.51 -8.31
N GLU A 2 -0.85 9.22 -7.57
CA GLU A 2 -0.15 10.21 -6.71
C GLU A 2 0.43 11.41 -7.45
N ILE A 3 0.95 11.26 -8.67
CA ILE A 3 1.46 12.41 -9.46
C ILE A 3 0.36 13.44 -9.74
N GLU A 4 -0.85 12.99 -10.12
CA GLU A 4 -1.97 13.89 -10.39
C GLU A 4 -2.54 14.48 -9.10
N LEU A 5 -2.57 13.69 -8.01
CA LEU A 5 -2.94 14.19 -6.69
C LEU A 5 -1.95 15.25 -6.21
N ALA A 6 -0.65 14.99 -6.26
CA ALA A 6 0.40 15.91 -5.86
C ALA A 6 0.31 17.23 -6.64
N ASN A 7 0.18 17.18 -7.97
CA ASN A 7 -0.05 18.38 -8.79
C ASN A 7 -1.28 19.17 -8.32
N ASN A 8 -2.38 18.49 -8.00
CA ASN A 8 -3.59 19.13 -7.49
C ASN A 8 -3.37 19.78 -6.10
N LEU A 9 -2.69 19.07 -5.19
CA LEU A 9 -2.36 19.59 -3.86
C LEU A 9 -1.44 20.82 -3.95
N CYS A 10 -0.42 20.78 -4.80
CA CYS A 10 0.51 21.89 -5.01
C CYS A 10 -0.19 23.11 -5.60
N ALA A 11 -1.12 22.92 -6.55
CA ALA A 11 -1.94 24.00 -7.09
C ALA A 11 -2.83 24.65 -6.00
N ARG A 12 -3.42 23.87 -5.10
CA ARG A 12 -4.20 24.39 -3.95
C ARG A 12 -3.35 25.19 -2.99
N MET A 13 -2.12 24.73 -2.74
CA MET A 13 -1.13 25.42 -1.90
C MET A 13 -0.49 26.63 -2.60
N LYS A 14 -0.69 26.80 -3.91
CA LYS A 14 -0.04 27.83 -4.75
C LYS A 14 1.49 27.74 -4.72
N VAL A 15 2.00 26.51 -4.81
CA VAL A 15 3.44 26.22 -4.89
C VAL A 15 3.75 25.46 -6.17
N GLU A 16 4.99 25.55 -6.62
CA GLU A 16 5.52 24.70 -7.68
C GLU A 16 6.03 23.39 -7.07
N CYS A 17 5.74 22.26 -7.72
CA CYS A 17 6.21 20.95 -7.30
C CYS A 17 6.99 20.28 -8.43
N THR A 18 8.20 19.86 -8.10
CA THR A 18 9.06 19.07 -8.99
C THR A 18 9.09 17.64 -8.51
N PHE A 19 8.96 16.69 -9.44
CA PHE A 19 9.01 15.27 -9.12
C PHE A 19 10.39 14.70 -9.41
N ILE A 20 10.92 13.95 -8.46
CA ILE A 20 12.12 13.13 -8.66
C ILE A 20 11.78 11.69 -8.32
N ALA A 21 12.34 10.76 -9.09
CA ALA A 21 12.27 9.35 -8.79
C ALA A 21 13.39 8.99 -7.80
N GLN A 22 13.06 8.20 -6.78
CA GLN A 22 13.99 7.73 -5.76
C GLN A 22 13.65 6.29 -5.40
N ASP A 23 14.66 5.42 -5.33
CA ASP A 23 14.50 4.05 -4.88
C ASP A 23 13.90 4.01 -3.46
N TRP A 24 13.01 3.03 -3.23
CA TRP A 24 12.22 2.89 -2.01
C TRP A 24 13.06 2.87 -0.73
N ASP A 25 14.15 2.11 -0.74
CA ASP A 25 15.09 1.98 0.39
C ASP A 25 15.75 3.32 0.77
N GLY A 26 15.92 4.22 -0.20
CA GLY A 26 16.52 5.53 -0.02
C GLY A 26 15.54 6.67 0.25
N LEU A 27 14.22 6.44 0.26
CA LEU A 27 13.23 7.51 0.41
C LEU A 27 13.36 8.25 1.75
N ILE A 28 13.26 7.55 2.87
CA ILE A 28 13.31 8.17 4.20
C ILE A 28 14.68 8.82 4.48
N PRO A 29 15.83 8.15 4.23
CA PRO A 29 17.14 8.79 4.43
C PRO A 29 17.36 10.02 3.53
N SER A 30 16.83 10.02 2.31
CA SER A 30 16.98 11.16 1.39
C SER A 30 16.09 12.34 1.78
N LEU A 31 14.91 12.07 2.36
CA LEU A 31 14.07 13.11 2.95
C LEU A 31 14.76 13.81 4.11
N THR A 32 15.35 13.04 5.04
CA THR A 32 15.95 13.59 6.27
C THR A 32 17.22 14.37 6.02
N VAL A 33 17.96 14.07 4.95
CA VAL A 33 19.13 14.87 4.52
C VAL A 33 18.77 16.00 3.54
N GLY A 34 17.48 16.25 3.29
CA GLY A 34 17.02 17.41 2.54
C GLY A 34 17.16 17.30 1.01
N LYS A 35 17.18 16.10 0.43
CA LYS A 35 17.20 15.95 -1.04
C LYS A 35 15.87 16.33 -1.70
N PHE A 36 14.77 16.23 -0.96
CA PHE A 36 13.42 16.62 -1.35
C PHE A 36 12.58 16.88 -0.09
N ASP A 37 11.43 17.52 -0.24
CA ASP A 37 10.62 18.00 0.89
C ASP A 37 9.50 17.04 1.29
N VAL A 38 8.99 16.26 0.35
CA VAL A 38 7.81 15.42 0.53
C VAL A 38 7.97 14.06 -0.15
N ILE A 39 7.55 12.99 0.52
CA ILE A 39 7.38 11.65 -0.05
C ILE A 39 5.89 11.42 -0.33
N MET A 40 5.53 11.19 -1.60
CA MET A 40 4.25 10.61 -2.01
C MET A 40 4.54 9.39 -2.89
N ALA A 41 4.58 8.22 -2.26
CA ALA A 41 4.97 6.95 -2.89
C ALA A 41 4.20 5.76 -2.30
N GLY A 42 2.91 5.90 -1.97
CA GLY A 42 2.13 4.81 -1.38
C GLY A 42 2.59 4.44 0.03
N MET A 43 3.20 5.38 0.77
CA MET A 43 3.80 5.13 2.07
C MET A 43 2.76 5.18 3.22
N PHE A 44 2.57 4.03 3.86
CA PHE A 44 1.72 3.95 5.07
C PHE A 44 2.29 4.74 6.25
N ILE A 45 1.41 5.41 6.99
CA ILE A 45 1.71 6.14 8.21
C ILE A 45 1.80 5.13 9.36
N THR A 46 3.00 4.76 9.78
CA THR A 46 3.21 3.78 10.87
C THR A 46 3.88 4.44 12.08
N PRO A 47 3.68 3.90 13.31
CA PRO A 47 4.37 4.40 14.50
C PRO A 47 5.89 4.43 14.33
N LYS A 48 6.48 3.37 13.77
CA LYS A 48 7.93 3.28 13.51
C LYS A 48 8.43 4.38 12.56
N ARG A 49 7.64 4.77 11.54
CA ARG A 49 8.03 5.87 10.64
C ARG A 49 7.86 7.23 11.32
N LEU A 50 6.82 7.41 12.14
CA LEU A 50 6.60 8.62 12.94
C LEU A 50 7.72 8.90 13.96
N GLU A 51 8.52 7.90 14.32
CA GLU A 51 9.72 8.11 15.15
C GLU A 51 10.82 8.90 14.42
N VAL A 52 10.91 8.83 13.09
CA VAL A 52 12.01 9.43 12.31
C VAL A 52 11.60 10.55 11.36
N MET A 53 10.31 10.60 10.97
CA MET A 53 9.75 11.62 10.07
C MET A 53 8.33 11.96 10.53
N ASP A 54 7.69 12.92 9.88
CA ASP A 54 6.27 13.23 10.10
C ASP A 54 5.45 12.92 8.84
N PHE A 55 4.13 12.89 8.99
CA PHE A 55 3.18 12.67 7.92
C PHE A 55 2.05 13.70 7.95
N THR A 56 1.46 13.93 6.79
CA THR A 56 0.11 14.49 6.70
C THR A 56 -0.93 13.53 7.29
N GLN A 57 -2.17 13.99 7.40
CA GLN A 57 -3.32 13.09 7.46
C GLN A 57 -3.33 12.15 6.23
N PRO A 58 -3.97 10.97 6.31
CA PRO A 58 -4.01 10.07 5.17
C PRO A 58 -4.75 10.74 4.00
N TYR A 59 -4.30 10.48 2.78
CA TYR A 59 -5.01 10.80 1.54
C TYR A 59 -5.56 9.55 0.84
N ALA A 60 -5.19 8.35 1.31
CA ALA A 60 -5.74 7.09 0.83
C ALA A 60 -5.75 6.02 1.93
N VAL A 61 -6.73 5.13 1.90
CA VAL A 61 -6.77 3.89 2.69
C VAL A 61 -6.97 2.73 1.73
N ASP A 62 -5.91 1.94 1.50
CA ASP A 62 -5.92 0.76 0.64
C ASP A 62 -5.50 -0.47 1.46
N PRO A 63 -6.35 -1.51 1.58
CA PRO A 63 -5.98 -2.73 2.30
C PRO A 63 -4.80 -3.47 1.67
N GLY A 64 -4.01 -4.14 2.52
CA GLY A 64 -3.15 -5.24 2.08
C GLY A 64 -3.99 -6.47 1.72
N GLY A 65 -3.60 -7.20 0.68
CA GLY A 65 -4.30 -8.41 0.23
C GLY A 65 -3.41 -9.31 -0.61
N PHE A 66 -3.95 -10.47 -0.99
CA PHE A 66 -3.23 -11.47 -1.78
C PHE A 66 -3.63 -11.43 -3.25
N ALA A 67 -2.65 -11.61 -4.14
CA ALA A 67 -2.87 -12.07 -5.51
C ALA A 67 -2.36 -13.51 -5.65
N VAL A 68 -3.17 -14.38 -6.24
CA VAL A 68 -2.94 -15.83 -6.34
C VAL A 68 -3.42 -16.36 -7.69
N ALA A 69 -3.01 -17.57 -8.06
CA ALA A 69 -3.53 -18.23 -9.26
C ALA A 69 -5.06 -18.43 -9.17
N LYS A 70 -5.80 -18.14 -10.24
CA LYS A 70 -7.27 -18.23 -10.30
C LYS A 70 -7.80 -19.63 -10.01
N ASP A 71 -7.06 -20.65 -10.42
CA ASP A 71 -7.44 -22.06 -10.29
C ASP A 71 -7.05 -22.69 -8.94
N SER A 72 -6.23 -21.99 -8.14
CA SER A 72 -5.92 -22.39 -6.76
C SER A 72 -7.17 -22.42 -5.89
N GLU A 73 -7.12 -23.18 -4.78
CA GLU A 73 -8.21 -23.19 -3.80
C GLU A 73 -8.50 -21.80 -3.24
N PHE A 74 -7.47 -20.99 -3.03
CA PHE A 74 -7.62 -19.62 -2.57
C PHE A 74 -8.24 -18.72 -3.66
N GLY A 75 -7.75 -18.80 -4.90
CA GLY A 75 -8.24 -18.01 -6.03
C GLY A 75 -9.73 -18.21 -6.30
N LYS A 76 -10.22 -19.45 -6.14
CA LYS A 76 -11.64 -19.80 -6.29
C LYS A 76 -12.56 -19.15 -5.26
N LEU A 77 -12.04 -18.71 -4.11
CA LEU A 77 -12.83 -17.95 -3.13
C LEU A 77 -13.10 -16.51 -3.59
N GLY A 78 -12.25 -15.98 -4.48
CA GLY A 78 -12.34 -14.61 -4.97
C GLY A 78 -12.02 -13.56 -3.91
N LEU A 79 -12.12 -12.29 -4.31
CA LEU A 79 -11.92 -11.14 -3.44
C LEU A 79 -13.12 -10.98 -2.50
N SER A 80 -12.87 -10.97 -1.19
CA SER A 80 -13.88 -10.65 -0.18
C SER A 80 -14.03 -9.13 -0.04
N THR A 81 -15.25 -8.69 0.26
CA THR A 81 -15.53 -7.28 0.63
C THR A 81 -15.15 -6.98 2.09
N GLU A 82 -14.85 -8.01 2.89
CA GLU A 82 -14.46 -7.85 4.28
C GLU A 82 -13.08 -7.20 4.40
N LYS A 83 -12.96 -6.32 5.39
CA LYS A 83 -11.70 -5.69 5.78
C LYS A 83 -11.49 -5.91 7.27
N PHE A 84 -10.34 -6.47 7.64
CA PHE A 84 -9.97 -6.69 9.03
C PHE A 84 -9.02 -5.59 9.49
N ASP A 85 -9.41 -4.89 10.56
CA ASP A 85 -8.54 -3.96 11.26
C ASP A 85 -7.57 -4.75 12.15
N MET A 86 -6.28 -4.66 11.86
CA MET A 86 -5.21 -5.31 12.60
C MET A 86 -5.05 -4.79 14.04
N GLY A 87 -5.76 -3.72 14.42
CA GLY A 87 -5.96 -3.30 15.80
C GLY A 87 -6.91 -4.22 16.58
N ASP A 88 -7.86 -4.89 15.93
CA ASP A 88 -8.64 -5.99 16.48
C ASP A 88 -7.88 -7.31 16.24
N GLU A 89 -6.99 -7.64 17.17
CA GLU A 89 -6.15 -8.83 17.03
C GLU A 89 -6.96 -10.13 16.99
N ALA A 90 -8.08 -10.23 17.70
CA ALA A 90 -8.84 -11.47 17.79
C ALA A 90 -9.53 -11.79 16.46
N ALA A 91 -10.25 -10.82 15.90
CA ALA A 91 -10.91 -10.97 14.61
C ALA A 91 -9.90 -11.18 13.48
N SER A 92 -8.83 -10.38 13.46
CA SER A 92 -7.78 -10.47 12.44
C SER A 92 -7.05 -11.81 12.47
N ARG A 93 -6.73 -12.34 13.66
CA ARG A 93 -6.09 -13.67 13.79
C ARG A 93 -7.02 -14.78 13.30
N ALA A 94 -8.30 -14.73 13.65
CA ALA A 94 -9.26 -15.74 13.19
C ALA A 94 -9.38 -15.77 11.66
N ALA A 95 -9.37 -14.59 11.01
CA ALA A 95 -9.33 -14.50 9.55
C ALA A 95 -8.03 -15.07 8.97
N ILE A 96 -6.87 -14.69 9.52
CA ILE A 96 -5.55 -15.16 9.08
C ILE A 96 -5.42 -16.68 9.17
N GLU A 97 -5.84 -17.29 10.29
CA GLU A 97 -5.76 -18.74 10.48
C GLU A 97 -6.62 -19.53 9.48
N ARG A 98 -7.70 -18.94 8.96
CA ARG A 98 -8.48 -19.53 7.85
C ARG A 98 -7.76 -19.48 6.51
N LEU A 99 -6.87 -18.51 6.31
CA LEU A 99 -6.10 -18.35 5.07
C LEU A 99 -4.85 -19.24 5.04
N LYS A 100 -4.23 -19.53 6.19
CA LYS A 100 -2.98 -20.29 6.27
C LYS A 100 -3.01 -21.62 5.49
N PRO A 101 -4.03 -22.50 5.64
CA PRO A 101 -4.07 -23.76 4.89
C PRO A 101 -4.07 -23.57 3.37
N LEU A 102 -4.65 -22.47 2.87
CA LEU A 102 -4.77 -22.18 1.44
C LEU A 102 -3.45 -21.71 0.80
N LEU A 103 -2.49 -21.31 1.63
CA LEU A 103 -1.17 -20.81 1.23
C LEU A 103 -0.04 -21.72 1.73
N LYS A 104 -0.35 -22.86 2.34
CA LYS A 104 0.65 -23.73 2.94
C LYS A 104 1.70 -24.16 1.91
N ASP A 105 2.97 -24.04 2.29
CA ASP A 105 4.14 -24.40 1.49
C ASP A 105 4.27 -23.61 0.17
N LYS A 106 3.53 -22.49 0.03
CA LYS A 106 3.63 -21.57 -1.11
C LYS A 106 4.76 -20.58 -0.93
N VAL A 107 5.30 -20.08 -2.05
CA VAL A 107 6.24 -18.97 -2.06
C VAL A 107 5.49 -17.67 -2.30
N VAL A 108 5.52 -16.76 -1.32
CA VAL A 108 4.82 -15.46 -1.38
C VAL A 108 5.85 -14.35 -1.60
N GLY A 109 5.73 -13.65 -2.72
CA GLY A 109 6.52 -12.47 -3.03
C GLY A 109 6.00 -11.21 -2.34
N VAL A 110 6.92 -10.41 -1.81
CA VAL A 110 6.61 -9.14 -1.12
C VAL A 110 7.76 -8.16 -1.26
N GLN A 111 7.46 -6.86 -1.31
CA GLN A 111 8.49 -5.83 -1.33
C GLN A 111 9.14 -5.65 0.05
N ALA A 112 10.47 -5.56 0.07
CA ALA A 112 11.28 -5.31 1.26
C ALA A 112 11.02 -3.93 1.88
N ALA A 113 11.29 -3.79 3.18
CA ALA A 113 11.08 -2.55 3.94
C ALA A 113 9.64 -1.98 3.86
N THR A 114 8.65 -2.87 3.84
CA THR A 114 7.22 -2.52 3.82
C THR A 114 6.47 -3.12 5.01
N THR A 115 5.32 -2.54 5.35
CA THR A 115 4.37 -3.14 6.30
C THR A 115 3.80 -4.47 5.80
N MET A 116 3.78 -4.68 4.47
CA MET A 116 3.35 -5.94 3.85
C MET A 116 4.29 -7.08 4.22
N LEU A 117 5.60 -6.82 4.21
CA LEU A 117 6.60 -7.78 4.66
C LEU A 117 6.47 -8.08 6.15
N GLU A 118 6.31 -7.04 6.98
CA GLU A 118 6.13 -7.23 8.43
C GLU A 118 4.88 -8.06 8.74
N PHE A 119 3.81 -7.90 7.96
CA PHE A 119 2.61 -8.71 8.08
C PHE A 119 2.89 -10.18 7.78
N LEU A 120 3.50 -10.49 6.64
CA LEU A 120 3.84 -11.87 6.29
C LEU A 120 4.79 -12.48 7.32
N LYS A 121 5.82 -11.76 7.77
CA LYS A 121 6.75 -12.24 8.80
C LYS A 121 6.06 -12.55 10.12
N LYS A 122 5.12 -11.69 10.55
CA LYS A 122 4.41 -11.87 11.82
C LYS A 122 3.40 -13.00 11.78
N TYR A 123 2.71 -13.20 10.65
CA TYR A 123 1.50 -14.03 10.60
C TYR A 123 1.59 -15.26 9.69
N PHE A 124 2.54 -15.31 8.77
CA PHE A 124 2.65 -16.37 7.75
C PHE A 124 4.03 -17.03 7.68
N ALA A 125 5.02 -16.59 8.46
CA ALA A 125 6.39 -17.14 8.42
C ALA A 125 6.48 -18.64 8.80
N ASP A 126 5.48 -19.18 9.50
CA ASP A 126 5.33 -20.59 9.84
C ASP A 126 4.60 -21.40 8.75
N THR A 127 4.11 -20.73 7.70
CA THR A 127 3.15 -21.27 6.73
C THR A 127 3.67 -21.19 5.30
N VAL A 128 4.40 -20.12 4.94
CA VAL A 128 4.84 -19.81 3.57
C VAL A 128 6.35 -19.56 3.52
N GLU A 129 6.97 -19.79 2.35
CA GLU A 129 8.27 -19.20 2.06
C GLU A 129 8.07 -17.72 1.68
N ILE A 130 8.68 -16.80 2.42
CA ILE A 130 8.60 -15.36 2.12
C ILE A 130 9.78 -14.99 1.22
N ARG A 131 9.49 -14.49 0.01
CA ARG A 131 10.50 -13.96 -0.90
C ARG A 131 10.44 -12.44 -0.96
N GLU A 132 11.51 -11.81 -0.48
CA GLU A 132 11.65 -10.36 -0.46
C GLU A 132 12.22 -9.82 -1.76
N TYR A 133 11.66 -8.71 -2.25
CA TYR A 133 12.10 -8.03 -3.47
C TYR A 133 12.36 -6.54 -3.22
N LYS A 134 13.29 -5.94 -3.96
CA LYS A 134 13.58 -4.51 -3.82
C LYS A 134 12.43 -3.66 -4.37
N THR A 135 11.84 -4.09 -5.48
CA THR A 135 10.73 -3.39 -6.14
C THR A 135 9.54 -4.29 -6.36
N THR A 136 8.37 -3.69 -6.59
CA THR A 136 7.15 -4.42 -6.88
C THR A 136 7.21 -5.12 -8.24
N GLU A 137 7.84 -4.47 -9.23
CA GLU A 137 8.00 -5.02 -10.57
C GLU A 137 8.81 -6.32 -10.56
N GLN A 138 9.79 -6.45 -9.66
CA GLN A 138 10.58 -7.68 -9.56
C GLN A 138 9.74 -8.86 -9.07
N HIS A 139 8.90 -8.67 -8.05
CA HIS A 139 8.03 -9.75 -7.59
C HIS A 139 6.95 -10.09 -8.63
N ASP A 140 6.42 -9.09 -9.33
CA ASP A 140 5.44 -9.29 -10.40
C ASP A 140 6.03 -10.15 -11.53
N LEU A 141 7.26 -9.86 -11.96
CA LEU A 141 7.94 -10.64 -13.00
C LEU A 141 8.26 -12.08 -12.56
N ASP A 142 8.56 -12.29 -11.28
CA ASP A 142 8.77 -13.63 -10.73
C ASP A 142 7.45 -14.42 -10.64
N LEU A 143 6.33 -13.76 -10.35
CA LEU A 143 5.01 -14.37 -10.39
C LEU A 143 4.67 -14.81 -11.83
N ALA A 144 4.82 -13.91 -12.80
CA ALA A 144 4.57 -14.21 -14.21
C ALA A 144 5.46 -15.34 -14.75
N ALA A 145 6.69 -15.46 -14.23
CA ALA A 145 7.62 -16.53 -14.59
C ALA A 145 7.39 -17.85 -13.82
N GLY A 146 6.41 -17.91 -12.92
CA GLY A 146 6.14 -19.09 -12.09
C GLY A 146 7.22 -19.39 -11.05
N ARG A 147 8.05 -18.40 -10.69
CA ARG A 147 9.09 -18.54 -9.65
C ARG A 147 8.53 -18.38 -8.23
N ILE A 148 7.36 -17.77 -8.10
CA ILE A 148 6.60 -17.63 -6.86
C ILE A 148 5.13 -17.94 -7.13
N ASP A 149 4.37 -18.28 -6.09
CA ASP A 149 2.98 -18.72 -6.21
C ASP A 149 1.96 -17.60 -5.98
N ALA A 150 2.34 -16.57 -5.20
CA ALA A 150 1.45 -15.52 -4.77
C ALA A 150 2.20 -14.21 -4.48
N LEU A 151 1.45 -13.11 -4.44
CA LEU A 151 1.93 -11.80 -3.98
C LEU A 151 1.13 -11.34 -2.77
N PHE A 152 1.76 -10.57 -1.89
CA PHE A 152 1.06 -9.79 -0.86
C PHE A 152 1.46 -8.32 -0.94
N ALA A 153 0.50 -7.47 -1.28
CA ALA A 153 0.68 -6.03 -1.42
C ALA A 153 -0.67 -5.29 -1.27
N GLN A 154 -0.65 -3.96 -1.49
CA GLN A 154 -1.87 -3.14 -1.55
C GLN A 154 -2.82 -3.64 -2.65
N GLN A 155 -4.11 -3.79 -2.35
CA GLN A 155 -5.09 -4.37 -3.27
C GLN A 155 -5.22 -3.58 -4.58
N THR A 156 -5.16 -2.24 -4.55
CA THR A 156 -5.23 -1.47 -5.80
C THR A 156 -3.97 -1.59 -6.66
N ALA A 157 -2.79 -1.72 -6.04
CA ALA A 157 -1.54 -1.97 -6.77
C ALA A 157 -1.57 -3.35 -7.44
N LEU A 158 -2.00 -4.38 -6.70
CA LEU A 158 -2.20 -5.72 -7.24
C LEU A 158 -3.24 -5.73 -8.37
N ALA A 159 -4.39 -5.05 -8.20
CA ALA A 159 -5.39 -4.95 -9.26
C ALA A 159 -4.84 -4.31 -10.54
N ALA A 160 -3.98 -3.29 -10.42
CA ALA A 160 -3.31 -2.67 -11.56
C ALA A 160 -2.31 -3.63 -12.25
N THR A 161 -1.56 -4.42 -11.48
CA THR A 161 -0.69 -5.49 -12.04
C THR A 161 -1.53 -6.53 -12.78
N LEU A 162 -2.58 -7.05 -12.14
CA LEU A 162 -3.44 -8.12 -12.67
C LEU A 162 -4.27 -7.69 -13.91
N ALA A 163 -4.37 -6.38 -14.18
CA ALA A 163 -5.01 -5.89 -15.38
C ALA A 163 -4.15 -6.08 -16.66
N LYS A 164 -2.86 -6.40 -16.53
CA LYS A 164 -1.98 -6.65 -17.68
C LYS A 164 -2.19 -8.09 -18.22
N PRO A 165 -2.13 -8.31 -19.55
CA PRO A 165 -2.45 -9.61 -20.15
C PRO A 165 -1.64 -10.79 -19.60
N GLU A 166 -0.37 -10.59 -19.27
CA GLU A 166 0.53 -11.62 -18.76
C GLU A 166 0.14 -12.14 -17.36
N PHE A 167 -0.80 -11.48 -16.67
CA PHE A 167 -1.33 -11.91 -15.37
C PHE A 167 -2.77 -12.46 -15.48
N SER A 168 -3.22 -12.84 -16.67
CA SER A 168 -4.60 -13.33 -16.89
C SER A 168 -4.99 -14.54 -16.06
N ASP A 169 -4.01 -15.31 -15.58
CA ASP A 169 -4.22 -16.51 -14.78
C ASP A 169 -4.23 -16.26 -13.28
N PHE A 170 -4.08 -15.00 -12.86
CA PHE A 170 -4.04 -14.58 -11.45
C PHE A 170 -5.24 -13.69 -11.08
N THR A 171 -5.61 -13.70 -9.80
CA THR A 171 -6.70 -12.91 -9.24
C THR A 171 -6.37 -12.43 -7.84
N LEU A 172 -7.02 -11.35 -7.41
CA LEU A 172 -7.13 -11.03 -6.00
C LEU A 172 -7.98 -12.08 -5.28
N ALA A 173 -7.58 -12.45 -4.06
CA ALA A 173 -8.32 -13.40 -3.23
C ALA A 173 -8.26 -13.06 -1.74
N GLY A 174 -9.35 -13.36 -1.04
CA GLY A 174 -9.46 -13.19 0.41
C GLY A 174 -9.85 -11.78 0.85
N PRO A 175 -9.85 -11.52 2.16
CA PRO A 175 -10.19 -10.22 2.73
C PRO A 175 -9.04 -9.21 2.61
N GLY A 176 -9.37 -7.95 2.84
CA GLY A 176 -8.37 -6.88 3.02
C GLY A 176 -7.91 -6.75 4.48
N PHE A 177 -6.68 -6.30 4.69
CA PHE A 177 -6.16 -5.97 6.02
C PHE A 177 -5.73 -4.50 6.09
N VAL A 178 -6.20 -3.80 7.12
CA VAL A 178 -5.96 -2.37 7.38
C VAL A 178 -5.61 -2.14 8.85
N GLY A 179 -5.27 -0.91 9.23
CA GLY A 179 -5.09 -0.56 10.64
C GLY A 179 -3.95 -1.31 11.33
N GLY A 180 -3.86 -1.21 12.66
CA GLY A 180 -2.83 -1.85 13.49
C GLY A 180 -1.41 -1.74 12.90
N LEU A 181 -0.84 -2.88 12.50
CA LEU A 181 0.51 -2.97 11.89
C LEU A 181 0.65 -2.12 10.62
N PHE A 182 -0.41 -1.99 9.83
CA PHE A 182 -0.44 -1.17 8.63
C PHE A 182 -0.57 0.32 8.93
N GLY A 183 -0.92 0.69 10.17
CA GLY A 183 -1.03 2.07 10.60
C GLY A 183 -2.26 2.77 10.04
N PHE A 184 -2.14 4.07 9.78
CA PHE A 184 -3.28 4.97 9.60
C PHE A 184 -3.65 5.25 8.14
N GLY A 185 -3.27 4.36 7.22
CA GLY A 185 -3.39 4.57 5.77
C GLY A 185 -2.18 5.28 5.18
N THR A 186 -2.31 5.73 3.93
CA THR A 186 -1.25 6.34 3.14
C THR A 186 -1.25 7.85 3.29
N GLY A 187 -0.11 8.43 3.70
CA GLY A 187 0.07 9.86 3.88
C GLY A 187 1.30 10.40 3.15
N ALA A 188 1.39 11.73 3.03
CA ALA A 188 2.57 12.37 2.47
C ALA A 188 3.60 12.50 3.59
N GLY A 189 4.78 11.97 3.36
CA GLY A 189 5.87 11.96 4.33
C GLY A 189 6.70 13.24 4.26
N LEU A 190 7.05 13.84 5.39
CA LEU A 190 7.81 15.09 5.48
C LEU A 190 8.77 15.08 6.69
N ARG A 191 9.73 16.01 6.75
CA ARG A 191 10.62 16.12 7.92
C ARG A 191 9.84 16.65 9.13
N LYS A 192 10.29 16.33 10.34
CA LYS A 192 9.55 16.66 11.58
C LYS A 192 9.45 18.16 11.84
N GLU A 193 10.44 18.91 11.40
CA GLU A 193 10.52 20.36 11.55
C GLU A 193 9.62 21.12 10.56
N ASP A 194 9.13 20.49 9.49
CA ASP A 194 8.38 21.13 8.41
C ASP A 194 6.88 21.30 8.74
N ALA A 195 6.58 21.78 9.95
CA ALA A 195 5.22 21.90 10.48
C ALA A 195 4.30 22.76 9.60
N LYS A 196 4.83 23.85 9.01
CA LYS A 196 4.05 24.70 8.10
C LYS A 196 3.69 23.99 6.79
N LEU A 197 4.62 23.21 6.23
CA LEU A 197 4.35 22.44 5.02
C LEU A 197 3.30 21.35 5.29
N LYS A 198 3.36 20.70 6.44
CA LYS A 198 2.34 19.75 6.89
C LYS A 198 0.96 20.39 6.97
N GLU A 199 0.84 21.57 7.58
CA GLU A 199 -0.42 22.30 7.70
C GLU A 199 -1.00 22.63 6.32
N MET A 200 -0.16 23.15 5.41
CA MET A 200 -0.57 23.47 4.04
C MET A 200 -1.04 22.23 3.28
N LEU A 201 -0.31 21.11 3.39
CA LEU A 201 -0.69 19.85 2.76
C LEU A 201 -1.99 19.29 3.35
N ASN A 202 -2.15 19.31 4.67
CA ASN A 202 -3.39 18.86 5.32
C ASN A 202 -4.59 19.67 4.84
N ALA A 203 -4.48 21.00 4.78
CA ALA A 203 -5.54 21.86 4.27
C ALA A 203 -5.86 21.58 2.78
N ALA A 204 -4.84 21.30 1.97
CA ALA A 204 -5.03 20.93 0.57
C ALA A 204 -5.70 19.55 0.42
N ILE A 205 -5.32 18.57 1.25
CA ILE A 205 -5.93 17.23 1.30
C ILE A 205 -7.39 17.36 1.73
N ASP A 206 -7.69 18.15 2.76
CA ASP A 206 -9.07 18.42 3.20
C ASP A 206 -9.93 18.98 2.06
N GLY A 207 -9.40 19.96 1.32
CA GLY A 207 -10.08 20.52 0.16
C GLY A 207 -10.31 19.48 -0.95
N ALA A 208 -9.32 18.62 -1.22
CA ALA A 208 -9.41 17.57 -2.23
C ALA A 208 -10.34 16.41 -1.85
N ILE A 209 -10.51 16.14 -0.54
CA ILE A 209 -11.54 15.22 -0.04
C ILE A 209 -12.91 15.86 -0.18
N ALA A 210 -13.06 17.10 0.29
CA ALA A 210 -14.36 17.79 0.35
C ALA A 210 -15.00 18.00 -1.03
N ASP A 211 -14.21 18.28 -2.07
CA ASP A 211 -14.72 18.45 -3.44
C ASP A 211 -14.72 17.15 -4.28
N GLY A 212 -14.40 16.01 -3.68
CA GLY A 212 -14.40 14.70 -4.34
C GLY A 212 -13.23 14.48 -5.32
N THR A 213 -12.21 15.34 -5.32
CA THR A 213 -11.03 15.16 -6.18
C THR A 213 -10.31 13.85 -5.89
N ILE A 214 -10.09 13.50 -4.62
CA ILE A 214 -9.41 12.24 -4.27
C ILE A 214 -10.19 11.05 -4.81
N LYS A 215 -11.51 11.01 -4.58
CA LYS A 215 -12.40 9.97 -5.10
C LYS A 215 -12.34 9.84 -6.62
N ARG A 216 -12.45 10.96 -7.33
CA ARG A 216 -12.39 10.95 -8.81
C ARG A 216 -11.03 10.44 -9.32
N LEU A 217 -9.94 10.84 -8.68
CA LEU A 217 -8.60 10.39 -9.04
C LEU A 217 -8.38 8.91 -8.70
N SER A 218 -8.89 8.44 -7.57
CA SER A 218 -8.79 7.03 -7.18
C SER A 218 -9.59 6.14 -8.12
N GLU A 219 -10.83 6.48 -8.44
CA GLU A 219 -11.64 5.75 -9.42
C GLU A 219 -11.00 5.76 -10.82
N LYS A 220 -10.43 6.89 -11.25
CA LYS A 220 -9.73 7.00 -12.54
C LYS A 220 -8.55 6.03 -12.64
N TRP A 221 -7.66 6.05 -11.64
CA TRP A 221 -6.35 5.38 -11.69
C TRP A 221 -6.34 3.99 -11.06
N LEU A 222 -7.08 3.81 -9.97
CA LEU A 222 -7.06 2.62 -9.13
C LEU A 222 -8.30 1.74 -9.32
N LYS A 223 -9.32 2.26 -10.02
CA LYS A 223 -10.63 1.58 -10.23
C LYS A 223 -11.38 1.27 -8.93
N ALA A 224 -10.99 1.92 -7.84
CA ALA A 224 -11.57 1.79 -6.51
C ALA A 224 -11.52 3.14 -5.79
N ASP A 225 -12.48 3.37 -4.89
CA ASP A 225 -12.47 4.54 -4.03
C ASP A 225 -11.63 4.26 -2.77
N VAL A 226 -10.43 4.84 -2.71
CA VAL A 226 -9.53 4.76 -1.54
C VAL A 226 -9.64 5.99 -0.63
N THR A 227 -10.61 6.87 -0.84
CA THR A 227 -10.73 8.12 -0.06
C THR A 227 -10.87 7.79 1.43
N PRO A 228 -10.04 8.37 2.32
CA PRO A 228 -10.19 8.17 3.76
C PRO A 228 -11.55 8.68 4.24
N VAL A 229 -12.18 7.92 5.13
CA VAL A 229 -13.39 8.36 5.83
C VAL A 229 -12.95 9.22 7.02
N LYS A 230 -13.53 10.42 7.16
CA LYS A 230 -13.30 11.30 8.32
C LYS A 230 -13.97 10.77 9.58
#